data_AF-A0A3D8T4U0-F1
#
_entry.id   AF-A0A3D8T4U0-F1
#
_cell.length_a   1.000
_cell.length_b   1.000
_cell.length_c   1.000
_cell.angle_alpha   90.00
_cell.angle_beta   90.00
_cell.angle_gamma   90.00
#
_symmetry.space_group_name_H-M   'P 1'
#
loop_
_entity.id
_entity.type
_entity.pdbx_description
1 polymer ?
#
loop_
_entity_poly.entity_id
_entity_poly.type
_entity_poly.pdbx_seq_one_letter_code
_entity_poly.pdbx_strand_id
1 'polypeptide(L)'
;MVANKKRLYVALYPSGIPNNEERKYHWGFLVGPKMEGGGDVPGKRYHVKNNPVKGWEYQEVNLPDIRTTTTLLARILIAKIEDEERLVAIIRSIPVVQNDPDWRCRTWLAHALAAMTKDGKAVGTSELDWHKIEALPDDMLQIKRPLVVTKARQILRDPDQLGTCLRISKSCLDCSYEDISAVRRLVAWTSWAWL
;
A
#
# COMPACT_ATOMS: atom_id res chain seq x y z
N MET A 1 11.39 22.69 14.00
CA MET A 1 10.58 22.47 12.78
C MET A 1 10.84 21.07 12.25
N VAL A 2 9.81 20.26 11.96
CA VAL A 2 10.02 18.92 11.41
C VAL A 2 10.19 19.02 9.90
N ALA A 3 11.37 18.70 9.37
CA ALA A 3 11.62 18.73 7.93
C ALA A 3 10.57 17.89 7.17
N ASN A 4 10.00 18.46 6.11
CA ASN A 4 9.06 17.79 5.20
C ASN A 4 9.82 16.84 4.25
N LYS A 5 10.60 15.93 4.82
CA LYS A 5 11.37 14.93 4.05
C LYS A 5 10.41 13.98 3.35
N LYS A 6 10.73 13.63 2.11
CA LYS A 6 9.94 12.68 1.31
C LYS A 6 9.88 11.29 1.97
N ARG A 7 8.91 10.52 1.53
CA ARG A 7 8.61 9.16 1.98
C ARG A 7 8.74 8.19 0.83
N LEU A 8 9.28 7.03 1.15
CA LEU A 8 9.33 5.89 0.25
C LEU A 8 8.22 4.92 0.66
N TYR A 9 7.40 4.56 -0.32
CA TYR A 9 6.33 3.59 -0.17
C TYR A 9 6.53 2.43 -1.12
N VAL A 10 6.03 1.26 -0.73
CA VAL A 10 5.77 0.14 -1.63
C VAL A 10 4.29 0.18 -2.02
N ALA A 11 4.03 0.16 -3.32
CA ALA A 11 2.68 0.22 -3.88
C ALA A 11 2.29 -1.11 -4.54
N LEU A 12 1.03 -1.47 -4.33
CA LEU A 12 0.43 -2.68 -4.83
C LEU A 12 -0.67 -2.38 -5.84
N TYR A 13 -0.64 -3.10 -6.94
CA TYR A 13 -1.61 -3.02 -8.03
C TYR A 13 -2.11 -4.44 -8.35
N PRO A 14 -3.32 -4.62 -8.90
CA PRO A 14 -3.74 -5.91 -9.41
C PRO A 14 -2.86 -6.29 -10.60
N SER A 15 -2.38 -7.53 -10.65
CA SER A 15 -1.58 -8.01 -11.79
C SER A 15 -2.40 -8.27 -13.05
N GLY A 16 -3.73 -8.43 -12.90
CA GLY A 16 -4.62 -8.87 -13.97
C GLY A 16 -4.53 -10.38 -14.30
N ILE A 17 -3.78 -11.16 -13.52
CA ILE A 17 -3.64 -12.60 -13.72
C ILE A 17 -4.56 -13.33 -12.76
N PRO A 18 -5.64 -13.99 -13.25
CA PRO A 18 -6.54 -14.73 -12.39
C PRO A 18 -5.86 -15.99 -11.82
N ASN A 19 -6.26 -16.39 -10.60
CA ASN A 19 -5.95 -17.67 -9.95
C ASN A 19 -4.47 -18.02 -9.78
N ASN A 20 -3.60 -17.04 -9.53
CA ASN A 20 -2.22 -17.29 -9.15
C ASN A 20 -1.82 -16.41 -7.96
N GLU A 21 -1.69 -17.00 -6.78
CA GLU A 21 -1.39 -16.30 -5.51
C GLU A 21 -0.03 -15.58 -5.57
N GLU A 22 0.97 -16.24 -6.16
CA GLU A 22 2.31 -15.68 -6.38
C GLU A 22 2.32 -14.56 -7.44
N ARG A 23 1.30 -14.49 -8.28
CA ARG A 23 1.18 -13.44 -9.31
C ARG A 23 0.01 -12.50 -9.05
N LYS A 24 -0.57 -12.50 -7.85
CA LYS A 24 -1.76 -11.72 -7.51
C LYS A 24 -1.54 -10.20 -7.60
N TYR A 25 -0.33 -9.75 -7.29
CA TYR A 25 0.01 -8.33 -7.22
C TYR A 25 1.17 -7.94 -8.12
N HIS A 26 1.03 -6.76 -8.73
CA HIS A 26 2.12 -6.01 -9.32
C HIS A 26 2.66 -5.02 -8.30
N TRP A 27 3.99 -4.97 -8.15
CA TRP A 27 4.67 -4.19 -7.13
C TRP A 27 5.49 -3.05 -7.73
N GLY A 28 5.64 -1.98 -6.97
CA GLY A 28 6.48 -0.83 -7.35
C GLY A 28 6.77 0.06 -6.16
N PHE A 29 7.74 0.96 -6.30
CA PHE A 29 7.97 2.03 -5.34
C PHE A 29 7.17 3.27 -5.70
N LEU A 30 6.72 3.99 -4.69
CA LEU A 30 6.26 5.37 -4.80
C LEU A 30 7.12 6.27 -3.92
N VAL A 31 7.54 7.40 -4.48
CA VAL A 31 8.21 8.47 -3.77
C VAL A 31 7.29 9.68 -3.77
N GLY A 32 7.01 10.23 -2.60
CA GLY A 32 6.18 11.43 -2.46
C GLY A 32 6.48 12.23 -1.20
N PRO A 33 5.86 13.40 -1.04
CA PRO A 33 6.06 14.26 0.12
C PRO A 33 5.49 13.60 1.40
N LYS A 34 6.01 13.99 2.56
CA LYS A 34 5.44 13.55 3.85
C LYS A 34 4.09 14.20 4.12
N MET A 35 3.95 15.48 3.78
CA MET A 35 2.69 16.20 3.91
C MET A 35 1.87 15.99 2.65
N GLU A 36 0.76 15.24 2.79
CA GLU A 36 -0.16 14.92 1.69
C GLU A 36 -1.50 15.65 1.82
N GLY A 37 -1.57 16.70 2.64
CA GLY A 37 -2.75 17.53 2.82
C GLY A 37 -2.80 18.66 1.78
N GLY A 38 -4.01 19.02 1.35
CA GLY A 38 -4.24 20.03 0.31
C GLY A 38 -4.59 19.42 -1.04
N GLY A 39 -4.23 20.12 -2.12
CA GLY A 39 -4.49 19.74 -3.51
C GLY A 39 -3.68 18.52 -3.97
N ASP A 40 -3.18 18.57 -5.21
CA ASP A 40 -2.42 17.48 -5.81
C ASP A 40 -1.14 17.15 -5.01
N VAL A 41 -0.82 15.86 -4.89
CA VAL A 41 0.33 15.36 -4.14
C VAL A 41 1.32 14.71 -5.10
N PRO A 42 2.14 15.51 -5.81
CA PRO A 42 3.00 15.01 -6.87
C PRO A 42 4.09 14.09 -6.34
N GLY A 43 4.48 13.12 -7.16
CA GLY A 43 5.53 12.19 -6.82
C GLY A 43 5.98 11.36 -8.01
N LYS A 44 6.71 10.28 -7.73
CA LYS A 44 7.27 9.38 -8.74
C LYS A 44 6.97 7.94 -8.42
N ARG A 45 6.72 7.15 -9.46
CA ARG A 45 6.61 5.70 -9.40
C ARG A 45 7.80 5.06 -10.10
N TYR A 46 8.36 4.05 -9.46
CA TYR A 46 9.43 3.22 -9.99
C TYR A 46 8.96 1.78 -9.97
N HIS A 47 8.91 1.12 -11.13
CA HIS A 47 8.51 -0.27 -11.22
C HIS A 47 9.11 -0.94 -12.45
N VAL A 48 9.09 -2.26 -12.45
CA VAL A 48 9.41 -3.06 -13.64
C VAL A 48 8.15 -3.78 -14.09
N LYS A 49 7.84 -3.70 -15.39
CA LYS A 49 6.66 -4.35 -15.95
C LYS A 49 7.07 -5.28 -17.08
N ASN A 50 6.34 -6.38 -17.27
CA ASN A 50 6.58 -7.26 -18.40
C ASN A 50 5.80 -6.76 -19.62
N ASN A 51 6.52 -6.37 -20.67
CA ASN A 51 5.96 -6.06 -21.98
C ASN A 51 5.98 -7.33 -22.84
N PRO A 52 4.84 -7.77 -23.41
CA PRO A 52 4.78 -9.00 -24.21
C PRO A 52 5.75 -9.06 -25.39
N VAL A 53 6.16 -7.90 -25.93
CA VAL A 53 7.06 -7.80 -27.10
C VAL A 53 8.49 -7.52 -26.68
N LYS A 54 8.70 -6.69 -25.66
CA LYS A 54 10.03 -6.19 -25.26
C LYS A 54 10.63 -6.91 -24.06
N GLY A 55 9.88 -7.78 -23.39
CA GLY A 55 10.25 -8.37 -22.12
C GLY A 55 10.10 -7.40 -20.95
N TRP A 56 10.86 -7.63 -19.88
CA TRP A 56 10.80 -6.80 -18.68
C TRP A 56 11.39 -5.41 -18.93
N GLU A 57 10.69 -4.36 -18.50
CA GLU A 57 11.09 -2.98 -18.70
C GLU A 57 10.97 -2.21 -17.39
N TYR A 58 12.04 -1.51 -17.00
CA TYR A 58 12.02 -0.53 -15.92
C TYR A 58 11.37 0.77 -16.38
N GLN A 59 10.47 1.31 -15.57
CA GLN A 59 9.83 2.60 -15.83
C GLN A 59 9.88 3.52 -14.60
N GLU A 60 10.19 4.79 -14.89
CA GLU A 60 10.04 5.91 -13.97
C GLU A 60 8.90 6.79 -14.47
N VAL A 61 7.85 6.94 -13.66
CA VAL A 61 6.65 7.68 -14.06
C VAL A 61 6.40 8.79 -13.08
N ASN A 62 6.36 10.03 -13.57
CA ASN A 62 5.87 11.16 -12.77
C ASN A 62 4.37 11.02 -12.57
N LEU A 63 3.93 11.21 -11.33
CA LEU A 63 2.53 11.12 -10.95
C LEU A 63 2.05 12.48 -10.48
N PRO A 64 0.89 12.97 -10.99
CA PRO A 64 0.30 14.20 -10.48
C PRO A 64 -0.15 14.04 -9.03
N ASP A 65 -0.62 12.85 -8.66
CA ASP A 65 -0.99 12.51 -7.29
C ASP A 65 -0.64 11.05 -6.96
N ILE A 66 0.19 10.84 -5.93
CA ILE A 66 0.59 9.51 -5.45
C ILE A 66 -0.51 8.78 -4.67
N ARG A 67 -1.58 9.48 -4.26
CA ARG A 67 -2.72 8.93 -3.52
C ARG A 67 -3.72 8.24 -4.44
N THR A 68 -3.83 8.70 -5.69
CA THR A 68 -4.93 8.35 -6.61
C THR A 68 -4.43 7.74 -7.92
N THR A 69 -3.30 7.03 -7.90
CA THR A 69 -2.82 6.31 -9.09
C THR A 69 -3.82 5.25 -9.52
N THR A 70 -4.06 5.13 -10.83
CA THR A 70 -4.96 4.12 -11.42
C THR A 70 -4.71 2.74 -10.82
N THR A 71 -5.78 2.10 -10.33
CA THR A 71 -5.82 0.74 -9.76
C THR A 71 -4.91 0.47 -8.55
N LEU A 72 -4.55 1.49 -7.77
CA LEU A 72 -3.83 1.31 -6.50
C LEU A 72 -4.66 0.54 -5.46
N LEU A 73 -4.15 -0.60 -5.01
CA LEU A 73 -4.80 -1.42 -3.96
C LEU A 73 -4.34 -0.98 -2.57
N ALA A 74 -3.04 -0.77 -2.41
CA ALA A 74 -2.43 -0.38 -1.15
C ALA A 74 -1.10 0.34 -1.40
N ARG A 75 -0.74 1.19 -0.44
CA ARG A 75 0.58 1.80 -0.31
C ARG A 75 1.07 1.61 1.12
N ILE A 76 2.28 1.06 1.25
CA ILE A 76 2.89 0.71 2.52
C ILE A 76 4.06 1.66 2.72
N LEU A 77 4.02 2.46 3.78
CA LEU A 77 5.13 3.34 4.13
C LEU A 77 6.29 2.49 4.65
N ILE A 78 7.40 2.46 3.93
CA ILE A 78 8.55 1.63 4.31
C ILE A 78 9.73 2.46 4.82
N ALA A 79 9.90 3.70 4.37
CA ALA A 79 11.06 4.49 4.79
C ALA A 79 10.86 6.01 4.74
N LYS A 80 11.66 6.69 5.57
CA LYS A 80 11.95 8.12 5.44
C LYS A 80 13.13 8.31 4.49
N ILE A 81 12.99 9.16 3.48
CA ILE A 81 14.07 9.44 2.53
C ILE A 81 15.00 10.49 3.13
N GLU A 82 16.30 10.22 3.12
CA GLU A 82 17.36 11.11 3.60
C GLU A 82 18.08 11.76 2.41
N ASP A 83 18.36 10.99 1.36
CA ASP A 83 19.00 11.43 0.12
C ASP A 83 18.26 10.82 -1.08
N GLU A 84 17.43 11.64 -1.75
CA GLU A 84 16.60 11.19 -2.87
C GLU A 84 17.41 10.90 -4.13
N GLU A 85 18.45 11.69 -4.42
CA GLU A 85 19.29 11.48 -5.61
C GLU A 85 20.02 10.14 -5.51
N ARG A 86 20.58 9.85 -4.33
CA ARG A 86 21.19 8.57 -4.02
C ARG A 86 20.19 7.42 -4.07
N LEU A 87 18.99 7.59 -3.50
CA LEU A 87 17.93 6.58 -3.59
C LEU A 87 17.60 6.24 -5.04
N VAL A 88 17.42 7.26 -5.88
CA VAL A 88 17.11 7.09 -7.30
C VAL A 88 18.27 6.43 -8.04
N ALA A 89 19.51 6.80 -7.74
CA ALA A 89 20.69 6.15 -8.32
C ALA A 89 20.74 4.65 -7.98
N ILE A 90 20.45 4.27 -6.73
CA ILE A 90 20.36 2.87 -6.30
C ILE A 90 19.28 2.14 -7.10
N ILE A 91 18.05 2.68 -7.15
CA ILE A 91 16.93 2.05 -7.87
C ILE A 91 17.26 1.84 -9.35
N ARG A 92 17.86 2.84 -10.00
CA ARG A 92 18.29 2.77 -11.42
C ARG A 92 19.38 1.74 -11.67
N SER A 93 20.24 1.49 -10.68
CA SER A 93 21.34 0.53 -10.80
C SER A 93 20.90 -0.94 -10.74
N ILE A 94 19.67 -1.21 -10.29
CA ILE A 94 19.19 -2.59 -10.13
C ILE A 94 18.96 -3.21 -11.51
N PRO A 95 19.62 -4.34 -11.83
CA PRO A 95 19.50 -4.95 -13.15
C PRO A 95 18.09 -5.47 -13.40
N VAL A 96 17.61 -5.26 -14.62
CA VAL A 96 16.40 -5.89 -15.15
C VAL A 96 16.83 -7.14 -15.92
N VAL A 97 16.52 -8.31 -15.39
CA VAL A 97 16.96 -9.59 -15.96
C VAL A 97 15.91 -10.10 -16.94
N GLN A 98 16.35 -10.44 -18.15
CA GLN A 98 15.52 -11.05 -19.19
C GLN A 98 15.70 -12.56 -19.21
N ASN A 99 14.71 -13.27 -19.72
CA ASN A 99 14.75 -14.72 -19.97
C ASN A 99 14.97 -15.61 -18.73
N ASP A 100 14.82 -15.04 -17.54
CA ASP A 100 14.83 -15.78 -16.27
C ASP A 100 13.38 -16.10 -15.88
N PRO A 101 13.01 -17.39 -15.79
CA PRO A 101 11.65 -17.79 -15.47
C PRO A 101 11.24 -17.41 -14.05
N ASP A 102 12.17 -17.21 -13.13
CA ASP A 102 11.92 -16.89 -11.72
C ASP A 102 12.01 -15.38 -11.44
N TRP A 103 12.48 -14.60 -12.42
CA TRP A 103 12.57 -13.15 -12.28
C TRP A 103 11.23 -12.44 -12.44
N ARG A 104 10.92 -11.53 -11.52
CA ARG A 104 9.64 -10.83 -11.38
C ARG A 104 9.83 -9.40 -10.85
N CYS A 105 8.75 -8.63 -10.81
CA CYS A 105 8.77 -7.32 -10.14
C CYS A 105 9.07 -7.41 -8.63
N ARG A 106 8.75 -8.54 -7.99
CA ARG A 106 9.08 -8.84 -6.59
C ARG A 106 10.57 -9.01 -6.37
N THR A 107 11.26 -9.79 -7.20
CA THR A 107 12.72 -9.97 -7.09
C THR A 107 13.45 -8.66 -7.35
N TRP A 108 12.99 -7.85 -8.31
CA TRP A 108 13.53 -6.50 -8.51
C TRP A 108 13.36 -5.60 -7.28
N LEU A 109 12.19 -5.61 -6.63
CA LEU A 109 11.96 -4.89 -5.37
C LEU A 109 12.90 -5.37 -4.26
N ALA A 110 12.99 -6.69 -4.06
CA ALA A 110 13.85 -7.28 -3.04
C ALA A 110 15.32 -6.89 -3.23
N HIS A 111 15.83 -6.92 -4.47
CA HIS A 111 17.18 -6.48 -4.80
C HIS A 111 17.39 -4.99 -4.52
N ALA A 112 16.41 -4.15 -4.84
CA ALA A 112 16.47 -2.73 -4.55
C ALA A 112 16.53 -2.44 -3.04
N LEU A 113 15.71 -3.13 -2.24
CA LEU A 113 15.73 -3.01 -0.78
C LEU A 113 17.05 -3.50 -0.17
N ALA A 114 17.60 -4.60 -0.67
CA ALA A 114 18.91 -5.08 -0.25
C ALA A 114 20.03 -4.07 -0.58
N ALA A 115 19.97 -3.44 -1.76
CA ALA A 115 20.92 -2.41 -2.15
C ALA A 115 20.79 -1.13 -1.30
N MET A 116 19.57 -0.72 -0.96
CA MET A 116 19.33 0.40 -0.03
C MET A 116 19.88 0.09 1.37
N THR A 117 19.70 -1.15 1.84
CA THR A 117 20.24 -1.62 3.13
C THR A 117 21.77 -1.56 3.12
N LYS A 118 22.40 -1.99 2.02
CA LYS A 118 23.86 -1.96 1.86
C LYS A 118 24.41 -0.54 1.79
N ASP A 119 23.71 0.39 1.14
CA ASP A 119 24.13 1.80 1.08
C ASP A 119 24.03 2.50 2.45
N GLY A 120 22.93 2.26 3.18
CA GLY A 120 22.73 2.76 4.55
C GLY A 120 22.66 4.29 4.69
N LYS A 121 22.57 5.04 3.59
CA LYS A 121 22.61 6.51 3.57
C LYS A 121 21.44 7.14 2.81
N ALA A 122 20.82 6.42 1.87
CA ALA A 122 19.69 6.89 1.09
C ALA A 122 18.41 7.10 1.93
N VAL A 123 18.22 6.25 2.95
CA VAL A 123 17.03 6.25 3.81
C VAL A 123 17.41 6.27 5.29
N GLY A 124 16.54 6.87 6.10
CA GLY A 124 16.69 6.95 7.55
C GLY A 124 15.93 5.82 8.24
N THR A 125 15.02 6.17 9.17
CA THR A 125 14.10 5.19 9.78
C THR A 125 13.35 4.42 8.68
N SER A 126 13.53 3.11 8.64
CA SER A 126 13.03 2.26 7.56
C SER A 126 12.77 0.82 8.02
N GLU A 127 11.88 0.14 7.31
CA GLU A 127 11.76 -1.31 7.25
C GLU A 127 12.10 -1.71 5.81
N LEU A 128 13.19 -2.45 5.62
CA LEU A 128 13.72 -2.83 4.31
C LEU A 128 13.74 -4.35 4.13
N ASP A 129 13.26 -5.12 5.11
CA ASP A 129 13.13 -6.57 5.00
C ASP A 129 11.97 -6.90 4.05
N TRP A 130 12.32 -7.42 2.86
CA TRP A 130 11.33 -7.77 1.84
C TRP A 130 10.33 -8.81 2.35
N HIS A 131 10.74 -9.81 3.13
CA HIS A 131 9.84 -10.86 3.60
C HIS A 131 8.74 -10.31 4.50
N LYS A 132 9.08 -9.34 5.35
CA LYS A 132 8.08 -8.64 6.18
C LYS A 132 7.15 -7.80 5.34
N ILE A 133 7.69 -7.05 4.38
CA ILE A 133 6.88 -6.16 3.52
C ILE A 133 5.92 -6.99 2.64
N GLU A 134 6.37 -8.11 2.10
CA GLU A 134 5.60 -8.97 1.22
C GLU A 134 4.43 -9.66 1.92
N ALA A 135 4.55 -9.96 3.21
CA ALA A 135 3.49 -10.59 4.00
C ALA A 135 2.34 -9.63 4.37
N LEU A 136 2.63 -8.33 4.51
CA LEU A 136 1.65 -7.33 4.98
C LEU A 136 0.33 -7.25 4.20
N PRO A 137 0.29 -7.31 2.85
CA PRO A 137 -0.95 -7.17 2.11
C PRO A 137 -1.95 -8.27 2.39
N ASP A 138 -1.49 -9.51 2.51
CA ASP A 138 -2.40 -10.62 2.78
C ASP A 138 -2.97 -10.50 4.20
N ASP A 139 -2.16 -10.10 5.19
CA ASP A 139 -2.65 -9.78 6.54
C ASP A 139 -3.65 -8.62 6.52
N MET A 140 -3.31 -7.51 5.85
CA MET A 140 -4.16 -6.31 5.78
C MET A 140 -5.46 -6.56 5.01
N LEU A 141 -5.45 -7.41 4.00
CA LEU A 141 -6.64 -7.75 3.21
C LEU A 141 -7.48 -8.84 3.87
N GLN A 142 -6.89 -9.73 4.66
CA GLN A 142 -7.64 -10.64 5.54
C GLN A 142 -8.42 -9.84 6.60
N ILE A 143 -7.85 -8.77 7.14
CA ILE A 143 -8.54 -7.85 8.09
C ILE A 143 -9.71 -7.08 7.43
N LYS A 144 -9.67 -6.86 6.11
CA LYS A 144 -10.71 -6.12 5.38
C LYS A 144 -11.89 -6.97 4.89
N ARG A 145 -11.89 -8.30 5.07
CA ARG A 145 -13.10 -9.13 4.91
C ARG A 145 -13.97 -8.98 6.17
N PRO A 146 -15.31 -8.92 6.02
CA PRO A 146 -16.15 -7.90 6.62
C PRO A 146 -16.11 -7.95 8.16
N LEU A 147 -15.26 -7.11 8.74
CA LEU A 147 -15.51 -6.56 10.06
C LEU A 147 -15.79 -5.08 9.85
N VAL A 148 -17.07 -4.75 10.08
CA VAL A 148 -17.59 -3.40 10.31
C VAL A 148 -16.51 -2.58 11.03
N VAL A 149 -16.00 -1.57 10.33
CA VAL A 149 -14.83 -0.79 10.74
C VAL A 149 -15.13 -0.09 12.06
N THR A 150 -14.58 -0.63 13.15
CA THR A 150 -14.32 0.13 14.37
C THR A 150 -12.87 -0.08 14.79
N LYS A 151 -12.04 0.90 14.43
CA LYS A 151 -10.90 1.39 15.23
C LYS A 151 -9.64 0.50 15.33
N ALA A 152 -8.81 0.49 14.29
CA ALA A 152 -7.39 0.13 14.41
C ALA A 152 -6.57 1.36 14.88
N ARG A 153 -6.52 1.60 16.20
CA ARG A 153 -5.54 2.53 16.79
C ARG A 153 -4.89 2.03 18.09
N GLN A 154 -4.98 0.74 18.38
CA GLN A 154 -4.62 0.23 19.71
C GLN A 154 -3.97 -1.17 19.72
N ILE A 155 -3.17 -1.53 18.71
CA ILE A 155 -2.52 -2.86 18.67
C ILE A 155 -1.01 -2.82 19.00
N LEU A 156 -0.44 -1.66 19.38
CA LEU A 156 0.99 -1.58 19.72
C LEU A 156 1.29 -1.10 21.15
N ARG A 157 0.40 -1.35 22.12
CA ARG A 157 0.74 -1.23 23.55
C ARG A 157 0.05 -2.33 24.36
N ASP A 158 0.89 -3.09 25.08
CA ASP A 158 0.63 -4.13 26.10
C ASP A 158 0.28 -5.57 25.68
N PRO A 159 1.16 -6.56 25.98
CA PRO A 159 0.86 -8.00 25.89
C PRO A 159 0.08 -8.60 27.08
N ASP A 160 -0.27 -7.83 28.12
CA ASP A 160 -0.60 -8.41 29.45
C ASP A 160 -2.06 -8.23 29.92
N GLN A 161 -3.03 -8.16 28.99
CA GLN A 161 -4.46 -8.03 29.31
C GLN A 161 -5.35 -9.01 28.53
N LEU A 162 -4.92 -10.28 28.40
CA LEU A 162 -5.76 -11.38 27.92
C LEU A 162 -6.52 -12.05 29.08
N GLY A 163 -7.25 -11.26 29.85
CA GLY A 163 -8.14 -11.74 30.90
C GLY A 163 -9.41 -10.93 30.90
N THR A 164 -10.53 -11.55 30.56
CA THR A 164 -11.91 -11.05 30.75
C THR A 164 -12.48 -10.20 29.60
N CYS A 165 -12.99 -10.85 28.55
CA CYS A 165 -14.27 -10.48 27.93
C CYS A 165 -14.69 -11.52 26.87
N LEU A 166 -15.16 -12.68 27.33
CA LEU A 166 -15.77 -13.70 26.49
C LEU A 166 -17.24 -13.85 26.90
N ARG A 167 -18.10 -12.99 26.35
CA ARG A 167 -19.58 -13.13 26.38
C ARG A 167 -20.22 -12.14 25.41
N ILE A 168 -20.37 -12.52 24.14
CA ILE A 168 -21.54 -12.15 23.33
C ILE A 168 -21.95 -13.38 22.51
N SER A 169 -23.24 -13.65 22.58
CA SER A 169 -23.99 -14.85 22.20
C SER A 169 -24.13 -15.09 20.69
N LYS A 170 -24.13 -16.37 20.32
CA LYS A 170 -24.73 -16.92 19.10
C LYS A 170 -26.22 -16.57 19.03
N SER A 171 -26.62 -15.71 18.10
CA SER A 171 -27.93 -15.76 17.41
C SER A 171 -27.92 -14.74 16.27
N CYS A 172 -28.61 -15.04 15.18
CA CYS A 172 -28.70 -14.28 13.92
C CYS A 172 -27.61 -14.61 12.88
N LEU A 173 -27.41 -15.91 12.63
CA LEU A 173 -27.24 -16.40 11.27
C LEU A 173 -28.65 -16.67 10.77
N ASP A 174 -29.12 -15.84 9.84
CA ASP A 174 -30.12 -16.13 8.80
C ASP A 174 -30.78 -14.82 8.35
N CYS A 175 -30.31 -14.29 7.21
CA CYS A 175 -31.19 -13.57 6.29
C CYS A 175 -30.53 -13.54 4.91
N SER A 176 -31.22 -14.14 3.96
CA SER A 176 -30.83 -14.38 2.58
C SER A 176 -30.75 -13.11 1.75
N TYR A 177 -29.90 -13.21 0.74
CA TYR A 177 -29.79 -12.40 -0.46
C TYR A 177 -31.14 -12.24 -1.17
N GLU A 178 -31.78 -11.08 -1.06
CA GLU A 178 -32.65 -10.49 -2.08
C GLU A 178 -33.02 -9.04 -1.70
N ASP A 179 -33.23 -8.22 -2.74
CA ASP A 179 -33.81 -6.87 -2.75
C ASP A 179 -32.88 -5.64 -2.77
N ILE A 180 -32.36 -5.38 -3.98
CA ILE A 180 -31.89 -4.07 -4.45
C ILE A 180 -33.12 -3.21 -4.74
N SER A 181 -33.67 -2.49 -3.75
CA SER A 181 -34.69 -1.46 -4.01
C SER A 181 -34.95 -0.44 -2.88
N ALA A 182 -34.04 -0.20 -1.93
CA ALA A 182 -34.35 0.74 -0.83
C ALA A 182 -33.16 1.57 -0.30
N VAL A 183 -32.58 2.45 -1.13
CA VAL A 183 -31.88 3.65 -0.61
C VAL A 183 -32.18 4.86 -1.50
N ARG A 184 -33.44 5.31 -1.46
CA ARG A 184 -33.87 6.63 -1.95
C ARG A 184 -34.64 7.36 -0.83
N ARG A 185 -33.99 8.39 -0.28
CA ARG A 185 -34.53 9.63 0.32
C ARG A 185 -35.23 9.60 1.69
N LEU A 186 -34.94 10.71 2.39
CA LEU A 186 -35.61 11.35 3.54
C LEU A 186 -35.25 10.75 4.90
N VAL A 187 -34.87 11.53 5.92
CA VAL A 187 -35.64 12.66 6.45
C VAL A 187 -34.76 13.86 6.86
N ALA A 188 -35.30 15.05 6.61
CA ALA A 188 -34.84 16.35 7.09
C ALA A 188 -35.96 17.00 7.92
N TRP A 189 -35.62 18.12 8.61
CA TRP A 189 -36.47 19.10 9.33
C TRP A 189 -36.81 18.74 10.80
N THR A 190 -36.80 19.66 11.78
CA THR A 190 -37.22 21.09 11.93
C THR A 190 -36.41 21.75 13.09
N SER A 191 -36.35 23.05 13.41
CA SER A 191 -37.10 24.29 13.07
C SER A 191 -36.21 25.52 13.46
N TRP A 192 -36.05 26.58 12.64
CA TRP A 192 -36.73 27.92 12.66
C TRP A 192 -36.34 28.86 13.83
N ALA A 193 -36.29 30.20 13.78
CA ALA A 193 -36.15 31.27 12.76
C ALA A 193 -36.19 32.64 13.50
N TRP A 194 -35.66 33.71 12.86
CA TRP A 194 -35.89 35.17 13.07
C TRP A 194 -35.50 35.89 14.38
N LEU A 195 -34.46 36.73 14.31
CA LEU A 195 -34.54 38.20 14.19
C LEU A 195 -33.21 38.76 13.65
#